data_AF-A0A246SXU6-F1
#
_entry.id   AF-A0A246SXU6-F1
#
_cell.length_a   1.000
_cell.length_b   1.000
_cell.length_c   1.000
_cell.angle_alpha   90.00
_cell.angle_beta   90.00
_cell.angle_gamma   90.00
#
_symmetry.space_group_name_H-M   'P 1'
#
loop_
_entity.id
_entity.type
_entity.pdbx_description
1 polymer ?
#
loop_
_entity_poly.entity_id
_entity_poly.type
_entity_poly.pdbx_seq_one_letter_code
_entity_poly.pdbx_strand_id
1 'polypeptide(L)'
;MLLLEREPDTSNEMDEPAVVATWENRAQIIEIMGSALQMSQEFQDLWNSSGETGRLSQDDTDRLVELLREISDLNEVLMRLA
;
A
#
# COMPACT_ATOMS: atom_id res chain seq x y z
N MET A 1 25.79 -11.01 44.97
CA MET A 1 26.27 -11.30 43.61
C MET A 1 25.16 -12.02 42.88
N LEU A 2 24.83 -11.53 41.68
CA LEU A 2 23.84 -11.99 40.69
C LEU A 2 24.15 -13.43 40.24
N LEU A 3 23.20 -14.26 39.76
CA LEU A 3 22.47 -14.08 38.51
C LEU A 3 21.12 -14.84 38.56
N LEU A 4 20.02 -14.12 38.39
CA LEU A 4 18.80 -14.71 37.84
C LEU A 4 19.05 -14.85 36.33
N GLU A 5 19.13 -16.08 35.83
CA GLU A 5 19.11 -16.33 34.39
C GLU A 5 17.77 -15.86 33.85
N ARG A 6 17.79 -14.75 33.12
CA ARG A 6 16.64 -14.29 32.34
C ARG A 6 16.51 -15.26 31.17
N GLU A 7 15.42 -16.04 31.14
CA GLU A 7 15.02 -16.76 29.93
C GLU A 7 15.02 -15.76 28.76
N PRO A 8 15.61 -16.09 27.60
CA PRO A 8 15.55 -15.20 26.47
C PRO A 8 14.08 -15.03 26.13
N ASP A 9 13.60 -13.80 26.22
CA ASP A 9 12.30 -13.39 25.72
C ASP A 9 12.39 -13.51 24.19
N THR A 10 12.26 -14.74 23.69
CA THR A 10 12.04 -15.01 22.27
C THR A 10 10.59 -14.73 21.97
N SER A 11 10.16 -13.51 22.28
CA SER A 11 9.16 -12.87 21.45
C SER A 11 9.82 -12.71 20.09
N ASN A 12 9.76 -13.79 19.29
CA ASN A 12 9.80 -13.71 17.84
C ASN A 12 8.59 -12.83 17.48
N GLU A 13 8.73 -11.51 17.64
CA GLU A 13 8.10 -10.59 16.71
C GLU A 13 8.60 -11.08 15.36
N MET A 14 7.77 -11.89 14.70
CA MET A 14 7.99 -12.25 13.32
C MET A 14 8.04 -10.91 12.60
N ASP A 15 9.25 -10.41 12.34
CA ASP A 15 9.47 -9.21 11.54
C ASP A 15 8.58 -9.38 10.31
N GLU A 16 7.47 -8.64 10.25
CA GLU A 16 6.70 -8.51 9.02
C GLU A 16 7.72 -8.18 7.94
N PRO A 17 7.71 -8.87 6.78
CA PRO A 17 8.78 -8.72 5.79
C PRO A 17 8.95 -7.25 5.43
N ALA A 18 9.95 -6.60 6.04
CA ALA A 18 10.16 -5.18 5.87
C ALA A 18 10.78 -5.00 4.50
N VAL A 19 10.07 -4.31 3.61
CA VAL A 19 10.63 -3.99 2.29
C VAL A 19 11.87 -3.14 2.48
N VAL A 20 13.02 -3.71 2.17
CA VAL A 20 14.28 -2.97 2.19
C VAL A 20 14.41 -2.26 0.86
N ALA A 21 14.27 -0.93 0.85
CA ALA A 21 14.55 -0.13 -0.33
C ALA A 21 16.06 -0.16 -0.62
N THR A 22 16.45 -0.65 -1.79
CA THR A 22 17.82 -0.75 -2.27
C THR A 22 18.02 0.00 -3.60
N TRP A 23 19.26 0.10 -4.06
CA TRP A 23 19.53 0.65 -5.39
C TRP A 23 19.03 -0.26 -6.52
N GLU A 24 19.03 -1.57 -6.29
CA GLU A 24 18.58 -2.60 -7.23
C GLU A 24 17.06 -2.54 -7.45
N ASN A 25 16.26 -2.32 -6.40
CA ASN A 25 14.79 -2.25 -6.50
C ASN A 25 14.25 -0.82 -6.68
N ARG A 26 15.11 0.21 -6.69
CA ARG A 26 14.73 1.63 -6.85
C ARG A 26 13.79 1.89 -8.02
N ALA A 27 14.08 1.31 -9.19
CA ALA A 27 13.28 1.55 -10.40
C ALA A 27 11.85 1.02 -10.23
N GLN A 28 11.70 -0.16 -9.62
CA GLN A 28 10.41 -0.81 -9.38
C GLN A 28 9.60 -0.06 -8.31
N ILE A 29 10.27 0.41 -7.24
CA ILE A 29 9.61 1.25 -6.23
C ILE A 29 9.08 2.55 -6.85
N ILE A 30 9.85 3.18 -7.75
CA ILE A 30 9.40 4.40 -8.46
C ILE A 30 8.20 4.11 -9.38
N GLU A 31 8.21 2.98 -10.07
CA GLU A 31 7.09 2.55 -10.92
C GLU A 31 5.82 2.34 -10.09
N ILE A 32 5.92 1.61 -8.96
CA ILE A 32 4.81 1.41 -8.02
C ILE A 32 4.25 2.74 -7.50
N MET A 33 5.12 3.67 -7.09
CA MET A 33 4.69 5.01 -6.67
C MET A 33 4.01 5.79 -7.80
N GLY A 34 4.51 5.67 -9.03
CA GLY A 34 3.91 6.27 -10.22
C GLY A 34 2.50 5.74 -10.49
N SER A 35 2.30 4.43 -10.42
CA SER A 35 0.99 3.80 -10.56
C SER A 35 0.03 4.24 -9.46
N ALA A 36 0.47 4.26 -8.20
CA ALA A 36 -0.34 4.71 -7.07
C ALA A 36 -0.77 6.18 -7.22
N LEU A 37 0.12 7.04 -7.72
CA LEU A 37 -0.19 8.44 -8.01
C LEU A 37 -1.26 8.56 -9.10
N GLN A 38 -1.12 7.81 -10.19
CA GLN A 38 -2.07 7.82 -11.30
C GLN A 38 -3.46 7.35 -10.85
N MET A 39 -3.55 6.24 -10.11
CA MET A 39 -4.81 5.72 -9.58
C MET A 39 -5.46 6.71 -8.59
N SER A 40 -4.64 7.37 -7.76
CA SER A 40 -5.14 8.40 -6.83
C SER A 40 -5.68 9.64 -7.56
N GLN A 41 -5.11 9.99 -8.71
CA GLN A 41 -5.63 11.07 -9.55
C GLN A 41 -6.95 10.66 -10.21
N GLU A 42 -7.04 9.45 -10.76
CA GLU A 42 -8.28 8.92 -11.33
C GLU A 42 -9.41 8.88 -10.29
N PHE A 43 -9.10 8.46 -9.06
CA PHE A 43 -10.06 8.49 -7.94
C PHE A 43 -10.60 9.91 -7.70
N GLN A 44 -9.71 10.91 -7.65
CA GLN A 44 -10.07 12.31 -7.44
C GLN A 44 -10.91 12.86 -8.60
N ASP A 45 -10.57 12.51 -9.84
CA ASP A 45 -11.30 12.95 -11.02
C ASP A 45 -12.72 12.37 -11.07
N LEU A 46 -12.87 11.08 -10.75
CA LEU A 46 -14.19 10.44 -10.59
C LEU A 46 -15.01 11.10 -9.49
N TRP A 47 -14.39 11.35 -8.33
CA TRP A 47 -15.05 12.03 -7.23
C TRP A 47 -15.50 13.45 -7.58
N ASN A 48 -14.63 14.23 -8.21
CA ASN A 48 -14.92 15.63 -8.55
C ASN A 48 -15.96 15.74 -9.67
N SER A 49 -15.86 14.92 -10.71
CA SER A 49 -16.79 14.94 -11.84
C SER A 49 -18.21 14.51 -11.45
N SER A 50 -18.35 13.48 -10.62
CA SER A 50 -19.66 13.02 -10.16
C SER A 50 -20.18 13.82 -8.96
N GLY A 51 -19.27 14.41 -8.17
CA GLY A 51 -19.57 15.28 -7.03
C GLY A 51 -20.35 16.55 -7.41
N GLU A 52 -20.20 17.05 -8.65
CA GLU A 52 -21.01 18.17 -9.17
C GLU A 52 -22.51 17.86 -9.19
N THR A 53 -22.89 16.58 -9.25
CA THR A 53 -24.29 16.13 -9.23
C THR A 53 -24.79 15.75 -7.84
N GLY A 54 -23.92 15.81 -6.82
CA GLY A 54 -24.22 15.53 -5.41
C GLY A 54 -24.29 14.03 -5.06
N ARG A 55 -24.12 13.12 -6.01
CA ARG A 55 -24.03 11.66 -5.79
C ARG A 55 -23.16 11.02 -6.87
N LEU A 56 -22.37 10.02 -6.49
CA LEU A 56 -21.72 9.14 -7.45
C LEU A 56 -22.75 8.23 -8.12
N SER A 57 -22.56 7.94 -9.41
CA SER A 57 -23.26 6.84 -10.05
C SER A 57 -22.81 5.50 -9.47
N GLN A 58 -23.57 4.43 -9.70
CA GLN A 58 -23.14 3.09 -9.28
C GLN A 58 -21.85 2.69 -10.00
N ASP A 59 -21.76 2.97 -11.31
CA ASP A 59 -20.58 2.67 -12.13
C ASP A 59 -19.32 3.39 -11.58
N ASP A 60 -19.44 4.68 -11.22
CA ASP A 60 -18.33 5.42 -10.61
C ASP A 60 -17.96 4.86 -9.24
N THR A 61 -18.97 4.47 -8.45
CA THR A 61 -18.75 3.85 -7.13
C THR A 61 -18.00 2.52 -7.27
N ASP A 62 -18.37 1.70 -8.25
CA ASP A 62 -17.72 0.42 -8.53
C ASP A 62 -16.27 0.65 -8.97
N ARG A 63 -16.01 1.65 -9.83
CA ARG A 63 -14.65 2.01 -10.24
C ARG A 63 -13.81 2.55 -9.08
N LEU A 64 -14.37 3.35 -8.18
CA LEU A 64 -13.66 3.81 -6.97
C LEU A 64 -13.23 2.65 -6.08
N VAL A 65 -14.09 1.63 -5.91
CA VAL A 65 -13.76 0.43 -5.14
C VAL A 65 -12.65 -0.37 -5.83
N GLU A 66 -12.70 -0.47 -7.16
CA GLU A 66 -11.65 -1.14 -7.94
C GLU A 66 -10.29 -0.43 -7.80
N LEU A 67 -10.24 0.89 -7.93
CA LEU A 67 -9.01 1.69 -7.74
C LEU A 67 -8.41 1.48 -6.35
N LEU A 68 -9.24 1.43 -5.30
CA LEU A 68 -8.75 1.17 -3.94
C LEU A 68 -8.14 -0.24 -3.80
N ARG A 69 -8.70 -1.24 -4.51
CA ARG A 69 -8.11 -2.59 -4.55
C ARG A 69 -6.79 -2.59 -5.30
N GLU A 70 -6.73 -1.95 -6.47
CA GLU A 70 -5.50 -1.84 -7.26
C GLU A 70 -4.38 -1.16 -6.44
N ILE A 71 -4.69 -0.10 -5.68
CA ILE A 71 -3.73 0.55 -4.76
C ILE A 71 -3.29 -0.39 -3.64
N SER A 72 -4.19 -1.21 -3.09
CA SER A 72 -3.85 -2.23 -2.10
C SER A 72 -2.95 -3.32 -2.69
N ASP A 73 -3.20 -3.73 -3.93
CA ASP A 73 -2.38 -4.73 -4.63
C ASP A 73 -0.96 -4.20 -4.89
N LEU A 74 -0.80 -2.90 -5.15
CA LEU A 74 0.52 -2.26 -5.24
C LEU A 74 1.33 -2.39 -3.94
N ASN A 75 0.67 -2.38 -2.77
CA ASN A 75 1.33 -2.67 -1.50
C ASN A 75 1.81 -4.14 -1.45
N GLU A 76 1.01 -5.11 -1.92
CA GLU A 76 1.46 -6.50 -2.00
C GLU A 76 2.65 -6.69 -2.94
N VAL A 77 2.66 -5.99 -4.08
CA VAL A 77 3.79 -6.01 -5.02
C VAL A 77 5.04 -5.45 -4.36
N LEU A 78 4.92 -4.32 -3.64
CA LEU A 78 6.02 -3.72 -2.89
C LEU A 78 6.58 -4.70 -1.85
N MET A 79 5.71 -5.40 -1.11
CA MET A 79 6.09 -6.41 -0.10
C MET A 79 6.83 -7.62 -0.68
N ARG A 80 6.65 -7.92 -1.97
CA ARG A 80 7.37 -9.00 -2.68
C ARG A 80 8.75 -8.57 -3.21
N LEU A 81 9.12 -7.30 -3.08
CA LEU A 81 10.45 -6.80 -3.43
C LEU A 81 11.49 -7.02 -2.32
N ALA A 82 11.05 -7.48 -1.14
CA ALA A 82 11.87 -7.78 0.04
C ALA A 82 12.61 -9.12 -0.08
#